data_AF-A3YVP7-F1
#
_entry.id   AF-A3YVP7-F1
#
_cell.length_a   1.000
_cell.length_b   1.000
_cell.length_c   1.000
_cell.angle_alpha   90.00
_cell.angle_beta   90.00
_cell.angle_gamma   90.00
#
_symmetry.space_group_name_H-M   'P 1'
#
loop_
_entity.id
_entity.type
_entity.pdbx_description
1 polymer ?
#
loop_
_entity_poly.entity_id
_entity_poly.type
_entity_poly.pdbx_seq_one_letter_code
_entity_poly.pdbx_strand_id
1 'polypeptide(L)' 'MTRGNLLVSASVALLCGGILVLFTDVELGMVHWFNCGPWASETARLEKRCR' A
#
# COMPACT_ATOMS: atom_id res chain seq x y z
N MET A 1 -26.62 10.88 -12.21
CA MET A 1 -26.25 10.45 -10.84
C MET A 1 -25.96 11.68 -10.00
N THR A 2 -26.64 11.85 -8.88
CA THR A 2 -26.46 12.99 -7.96
C THR A 2 -25.05 12.95 -7.37
N ARG A 3 -24.33 14.08 -7.28
CA ARG A 3 -22.94 14.16 -6.77
C ARG A 3 -22.77 13.48 -5.40
N GLY A 4 -23.79 13.51 -4.55
CA GLY A 4 -23.80 12.81 -3.26
C GLY A 4 -23.66 11.29 -3.39
N ASN A 5 -24.36 10.65 -4.33
CA ASN A 5 -24.26 9.20 -4.54
C ASN A 5 -22.86 8.79 -5.03
N LEU A 6 -22.20 9.68 -5.77
CA LEU A 6 -20.84 9.49 -6.27
C LEU A 6 -19.82 9.53 -5.12
N LEU A 7 -19.96 10.49 -4.20
CA LEU A 7 -19.12 10.58 -3.00
C LEU A 7 -19.33 9.39 -2.07
N VAL A 8 -20.58 8.97 -1.87
CA VAL A 8 -20.91 7.79 -1.05
C VAL A 8 -20.34 6.52 -1.68
N SER A 9 -20.51 6.33 -2.99
CA SER A 9 -19.96 5.16 -3.68
C SER A 9 -18.43 5.14 -3.66
N ALA A 10 -17.78 6.31 -3.82
CA ALA A 10 -16.33 6.42 -3.76
C ALA A 10 -15.80 6.09 -2.36
N SER A 11 -16.46 6.61 -1.31
CA SER A 11 -16.04 6.34 0.08
C SER A 11 -16.23 4.87 0.46
N VAL A 12 -17.31 4.23 0.05
CA VAL A 12 -17.50 2.78 0.22
C VAL A 12 -16.42 1.98 -0.51
N ALA A 13 -16.13 2.32 -1.77
CA ALA A 13 -15.09 1.64 -2.53
C ALA A 13 -13.70 1.78 -1.88
N LEU A 14 -13.39 2.95 -1.33
CA LEU A 14 -12.12 3.23 -0.66
C LEU A 14 -11.99 2.46 0.66
N LEU A 15 -13.07 2.39 1.44
CA LEU A 15 -13.12 1.58 2.67
C LEU A 15 -12.95 0.09 2.36
N CYS A 16 -13.70 -0.44 1.39
CA CYS A 16 -13.57 -1.85 0.98
C CYS A 16 -12.18 -2.16 0.44
N GLY A 17 -11.63 -1.29 -0.44
CA GLY A 17 -10.28 -1.44 -0.96
C GLY A 17 -9.22 -1.37 0.12
N GLY A 18 -9.33 -0.43 1.06
CA GLY A 18 -8.40 -0.29 2.18
C GLY A 18 -8.39 -1.50 3.11
N ILE A 19 -9.57 -2.05 3.42
CA ILE A 19 -9.69 -3.28 4.21
C ILE A 19 -9.01 -4.44 3.47
N LEU A 20 -9.27 -4.60 2.17
CA LEU A 20 -8.62 -5.64 1.38
C LEU A 20 -7.10 -5.48 1.33
N VAL A 21 -6.58 -4.26 1.27
CA VAL A 21 -5.14 -3.96 1.35
C VAL A 21 -4.56 -4.34 2.72
N LEU A 22 -5.27 -4.08 3.81
CA LEU A 22 -4.83 -4.48 5.16
C LEU A 22 -4.79 -6.01 5.35
N PHE A 23 -5.66 -6.75 4.64
CA PHE A 23 -5.70 -8.21 4.68
C PHE A 23 -4.85 -8.90 3.62
N THR A 24 -4.46 -8.20 2.55
CA THR A 24 -3.45 -8.71 1.61
C THR A 24 -2.07 -8.41 2.17
N ASP A 25 -1.12 -9.31 1.94
CA ASP A 25 0.29 -9.22 2.34
C ASP A 25 1.06 -8.07 1.62
N VAL A 26 0.35 -7.00 1.24
CA VAL A 26 0.87 -5.77 0.64
C VAL A 26 1.86 -5.08 1.58
N GLU A 27 1.75 -5.28 2.90
CA GLU A 27 2.73 -4.75 3.84
C GLU A 27 4.14 -5.26 3.52
N LEU A 28 4.37 -6.55 3.26
CA LEU A 28 5.72 -7.03 2.96
C LEU A 28 6.24 -6.48 1.62
N GLY A 29 5.41 -6.48 0.57
CA GLY A 29 5.79 -5.96 -0.74
C GLY A 29 6.02 -4.45 -0.78
N MET A 30 5.13 -3.66 -0.16
CA MET A 30 5.24 -2.19 -0.09
C MET A 30 6.27 -1.73 0.94
N VAL A 31 6.40 -2.38 2.09
CA VAL A 31 7.44 -2.06 3.09
C VAL A 31 8.81 -2.45 2.53
N HIS A 32 8.93 -3.56 1.80
CA HIS A 32 10.17 -3.91 1.09
C HIS A 32 10.43 -2.95 -0.07
N TRP A 33 9.43 -2.52 -0.84
CA TRP A 33 9.64 -1.52 -1.89
C TRP A 33 9.98 -0.13 -1.31
N PHE A 34 9.39 0.27 -0.19
CA PHE A 34 9.67 1.54 0.47
C PHE A 34 11.04 1.55 1.15
N ASN A 35 11.43 0.45 1.83
CA ASN A 35 12.72 0.35 2.52
C ASN A 35 13.88 -0.14 1.62
N CYS A 36 13.60 -0.97 0.61
CA CYS A 36 14.60 -1.65 -0.22
C CYS A 36 14.47 -1.30 -1.72
N GLY A 37 13.61 -0.34 -2.09
CA GLY A 37 13.33 0.04 -3.47
C GLY A 37 14.50 0.71 -4.21
N PRO A 38 14.25 1.21 -5.44
CA PRO A 38 15.31 1.71 -6.32
C PRO A 38 16.08 2.93 -5.78
N TRP A 39 15.57 3.57 -4.73
CA TRP A 39 16.15 4.76 -4.07
C TRP A 39 16.72 4.44 -2.69
N ALA A 40 16.68 3.18 -2.24
CA ALA A 40 17.23 2.78 -0.96
C ALA A 40 18.76 2.90 -0.95
N SER A 41 19.32 3.43 0.13
CA SER A 41 20.78 3.55 0.29
C SER A 41 21.44 2.17 0.29
N GLU A 42 22.70 2.08 -0.15
CA GLU A 42 23.43 0.79 -0.21
C GLU A 42 23.50 0.08 1.15
N THR A 43 23.49 0.85 2.24
CA THR A 43 23.41 0.34 3.62
C THR A 43 22.08 -0.35 3.96
N ALA A 44 20.96 0.11 3.39
CA ALA A 44 19.64 -0.51 3.59
C ALA A 44 19.50 -1.82 2.80
N ARG A 45 20.14 -1.94 1.63
CA ARG A 45 20.13 -3.18 0.81
C ARG A 45 20.88 -4.35 1.46
N LEU A 46 21.81 -4.09 2.37
CA LEU A 46 22.62 -5.11 3.04
C LEU A 46 21.94 -5.69 4.29
N GLU A 47 20.84 -5.09 4.76
CA GLU A 47 20.04 -5.68 5.84
C GLU A 47 19.37 -6.98 5.38
N LYS A 48 19.38 -7.99 6.26
CA LYS A 48 18.75 -9.31 5.99
C LYS A 48 17.26 -9.22 5.64
N ARG A 49 16.60 -8.12 5.99
CA ARG A 49 15.19 -7.84 5.67
C ARG A 49 14.97 -7.51 4.18
N CYS A 50 16.03 -7.11 3.47
CA CYS A 50 16.03 -6.75 2.05
C CYS A 50 16.65 -7.82 1.13
N ARG A 51 16.96 -9.03 1.65
CA ARG A 51 17.52 -10.16 0.88
C ARG A 51 16.50 -11.27 0.71
#